data_AF-A0A7C6UGX1-F1
#
_entry.id   AF-A0A7C6UGX1-F1
#
_cell.length_a   1.000
_cell.length_b   1.000
_cell.length_c   1.000
_cell.angle_alpha   90.00
_cell.angle_beta   90.00
_cell.angle_gamma   90.00
#
_symmetry.space_group_name_H-M   'P 1'
#
loop_
_entity.id
_entity.type
_entity.pdbx_description
1 polymer ?
#
loop_
_entity_poly.entity_id
_entity_poly.type
_entity_poly.pdbx_seq_one_letter_code
_entity_poly.pdbx_strand_id
1 'polypeptide(L)'
;MPSHINAVATNVFRLTSGDTYTLTITRGVAISPSDDTVSLYWDIIPGSSVLVNGTTNAIINAGGDAIGTFSYIVEPIKLVMSRPDDQAASRYFHNSFDDSSPGVCGVACIVEVMPNSNRVQAFVTNKVLWTIGAIGGSALTWQNGGAGPGLGVYDSAGDWREKAFFTSLPADNDEFGIKNLVVSLDGLSSSQSGKTKIFFSRDAKNHPGAGSGVTPNWYYYWQQGAVSGGLDEFEYGGEHALLNGRYVPSNDTLYVYSAAAQGLTSTLVTHRTNDTLQFTIGVDATGIDAVAAIVLHEKEHKRRWHNRNILPDSDHDGIPDMEEGCAPYYFDKNHPDTYNLSQLIYSNYYAYGDQEFLCRMAEQGYISDPTKDWARPGKQWTYGTTEY
;
A
#
# COMPACT_ATOMS: atom_id res chain seq x y z
N MET A 1 -13.06 13.06 -74.82
CA MET A 1 -13.03 13.19 -73.34
C MET A 1 -12.04 12.16 -72.82
N PRO A 2 -10.95 12.54 -72.14
CA PRO A 2 -10.07 11.56 -71.54
C PRO A 2 -10.79 10.96 -70.33
N SER A 3 -10.90 9.63 -70.31
CA SER A 3 -11.40 8.87 -69.18
C SER A 3 -10.38 8.91 -68.05
N HIS A 4 -10.73 9.53 -66.92
CA HIS A 4 -9.97 9.38 -65.68
C HIS A 4 -10.11 7.93 -65.21
N ILE A 5 -9.05 7.14 -65.33
CA ILE A 5 -8.98 5.81 -64.71
C ILE A 5 -8.49 6.02 -63.28
N ASN A 6 -9.41 5.96 -62.32
CA ASN A 6 -9.07 5.81 -60.91
C ASN A 6 -8.60 4.37 -60.67
N ALA A 7 -7.34 4.08 -60.98
CA ALA A 7 -6.73 2.81 -60.60
C ALA A 7 -6.40 2.86 -59.09
N VAL A 8 -7.30 2.34 -58.27
CA VAL A 8 -7.03 2.11 -56.84
C VAL A 8 -6.28 0.77 -56.73
N ALA A 9 -4.96 0.83 -56.59
CA ALA A 9 -4.16 -0.35 -56.26
C ALA A 9 -4.25 -0.60 -54.75
N THR A 10 -5.15 -1.49 -54.33
CA THR A 10 -5.26 -1.90 -52.93
C THR A 10 -4.26 -3.03 -52.66
N ASN A 11 -3.04 -2.69 -52.26
CA ASN A 11 -2.08 -3.68 -51.75
C ASN A 11 -2.18 -3.75 -50.22
N VAL A 12 -2.50 -4.93 -49.69
CA VAL A 12 -2.50 -5.20 -48.26
C VAL A 12 -1.11 -5.73 -47.88
N PHE A 13 -0.31 -4.91 -47.20
CA PHE A 13 0.98 -5.33 -46.66
C PHE A 13 0.81 -5.82 -45.22
N ARG A 14 1.48 -6.92 -44.86
CA ARG A 14 1.70 -7.30 -43.46
C ARG A 14 2.95 -6.55 -42.98
N LEU A 15 2.79 -5.72 -41.96
CA LEU A 15 3.86 -4.85 -41.45
C LEU A 15 4.39 -5.37 -40.11
N THR A 16 5.70 -5.33 -39.94
CA THR A 16 6.46 -5.59 -38.72
C THR A 16 7.07 -4.28 -38.21
N SER A 17 7.17 -4.17 -36.89
CA SER A 17 7.72 -2.98 -36.21
C SER A 17 9.20 -2.76 -36.52
N GLY A 18 9.60 -1.51 -36.76
CA GLY A 18 11.00 -1.12 -36.98
C GLY A 18 11.54 -1.35 -38.40
N ASP A 19 10.75 -1.93 -39.29
CA ASP A 19 11.16 -2.21 -40.66
C ASP A 19 10.88 -1.03 -41.60
N THR A 20 11.80 -0.79 -42.53
CA THR A 20 11.59 0.12 -43.68
C THR A 20 11.07 -0.68 -44.86
N TYR A 21 9.92 -0.30 -45.42
CA TYR A 21 9.35 -0.95 -46.59
C TYR A 21 9.41 -0.02 -47.79
N THR A 22 9.77 -0.58 -48.95
CA THR A 22 9.78 0.14 -50.22
C THR A 22 8.60 -0.30 -51.07
N LEU A 23 7.71 0.63 -51.42
CA LEU A 23 6.69 0.42 -52.45
C LEU A 23 7.23 0.90 -53.80
N THR A 24 7.48 -0.02 -54.72
CA THR A 24 7.81 0.31 -56.11
C THR A 24 6.54 0.28 -56.96
N ILE A 25 6.16 1.40 -57.55
CA ILE A 25 5.02 1.48 -58.47
C ILE A 25 5.56 1.32 -59.90
N THR A 26 5.53 0.11 -60.44
CA THR A 26 5.90 -0.15 -61.84
C THR A 26 4.68 0.06 -62.73
N ARG A 27 4.79 0.93 -63.73
CA ARG A 27 3.64 1.34 -64.55
C ARG A 27 3.22 0.26 -65.56
N GLY A 28 1.91 0.06 -65.68
CA GLY A 28 1.24 -0.58 -66.83
C GLY A 28 0.17 0.29 -67.52
N VAL A 29 -0.10 1.53 -67.09
CA VAL A 29 -1.20 2.35 -67.62
C VAL A 29 -0.80 3.82 -67.78
N ALA A 30 -1.03 4.39 -68.96
CA ALA A 30 -0.80 5.79 -69.30
C ALA A 30 -1.67 6.76 -68.47
N ILE A 31 -1.05 7.84 -68.01
CA ILE A 31 -1.51 8.94 -67.15
C ILE A 31 -1.04 10.20 -67.89
N SER A 32 -1.96 11.15 -68.09
CA SER A 32 -1.76 12.42 -68.80
C SER A 32 -0.93 13.40 -67.95
N PRO A 33 -0.20 14.38 -68.54
CA PRO A 33 0.82 15.18 -67.85
C PRO A 33 0.26 16.33 -66.99
N SER A 34 -0.93 16.20 -66.41
CA SER A 34 -1.52 17.26 -65.58
C SER A 34 -1.41 16.90 -64.10
N ASP A 35 -0.46 17.49 -63.37
CA ASP A 35 -0.41 17.65 -61.91
C ASP A 35 -1.22 16.64 -61.05
N ASP A 36 -1.02 15.34 -61.28
CA ASP A 36 -1.75 14.30 -60.56
C ASP A 36 -1.01 13.98 -59.26
N THR A 37 -1.37 14.69 -58.18
CA THR A 37 -1.05 14.27 -56.81
C THR A 37 -1.66 12.90 -56.53
N VAL A 38 -0.81 11.88 -56.32
CA VAL A 38 -1.26 10.58 -55.79
C VAL A 38 -1.34 10.68 -54.27
N SER A 39 -2.56 10.82 -53.74
CA SER A 39 -2.82 10.75 -52.30
C SER A 39 -2.94 9.30 -51.84
N LEU A 40 -1.96 8.80 -51.10
CA LEU A 40 -2.06 7.52 -50.39
C LEU A 40 -2.78 7.76 -49.06
N TYR A 41 -3.90 7.08 -48.84
CA TYR A 41 -4.62 7.06 -47.56
C TYR A 41 -4.16 5.84 -46.75
N TRP A 42 -3.91 6.03 -45.45
CA TRP A 42 -3.33 5.02 -44.57
C TRP A 42 -4.29 4.78 -43.41
N ASP A 43 -4.53 3.53 -43.03
CA ASP A 43 -5.46 3.16 -41.96
C ASP A 43 -4.75 2.38 -40.84
N ILE A 44 -5.30 2.41 -39.62
CA ILE A 44 -4.79 1.60 -38.51
C ILE A 44 -5.25 0.17 -38.76
N ILE A 45 -4.31 -0.79 -38.85
CA ILE A 45 -4.70 -2.19 -39.10
C ILE A 45 -5.45 -2.68 -37.86
N PRO A 46 -6.74 -3.07 -37.99
CA PRO A 46 -7.53 -3.56 -36.86
C PRO A 46 -6.83 -4.75 -36.19
N GLY A 47 -6.65 -4.70 -34.88
CA GLY A 47 -5.97 -5.74 -34.11
C GLY A 47 -4.44 -5.65 -34.07
N SER A 48 -3.82 -4.63 -34.67
CA SER A 48 -2.37 -4.40 -34.58
C SER A 48 -2.04 -3.20 -33.69
N SER A 49 -0.99 -3.33 -32.88
CA SER A 49 -0.46 -2.24 -32.05
C SER A 49 0.46 -1.31 -32.84
N VAL A 50 0.21 -1.08 -34.14
CA VAL A 50 1.16 -0.46 -35.06
C VAL A 50 0.57 0.79 -35.70
N LEU A 51 1.26 1.93 -35.58
CA LEU A 51 1.04 3.11 -36.43
C LEU A 51 2.02 3.13 -37.59
N VAL A 52 1.51 3.46 -38.78
CA VAL A 52 2.32 3.80 -39.95
C VAL A 52 2.27 5.32 -40.13
N ASN A 53 3.41 6.01 -39.95
CA ASN A 53 3.49 7.45 -40.09
C ASN A 53 4.35 7.84 -41.31
N GLY A 54 3.79 8.66 -42.21
CA GLY A 54 4.49 9.17 -43.39
C GLY A 54 3.59 10.01 -44.30
N THR A 55 4.09 11.16 -44.77
CA THR A 55 3.48 11.97 -45.83
C THR A 55 4.49 12.09 -46.96
N THR A 56 4.02 12.01 -48.20
CA THR A 56 4.91 12.03 -49.38
C THR A 56 4.22 12.69 -50.55
N ASN A 57 4.96 13.59 -51.21
CA ASN A 57 4.63 14.12 -52.53
C ASN A 57 5.48 13.37 -53.55
N ALA A 58 4.87 12.63 -54.47
CA ALA A 58 5.59 12.06 -55.61
C ALA A 58 5.57 13.08 -56.76
N ILE A 59 6.74 13.54 -57.22
CA ILE A 59 6.86 14.33 -58.45
C ILE A 59 6.91 13.34 -59.62
N ILE A 60 5.87 13.31 -60.44
CA ILE A 60 5.84 12.51 -61.67
C ILE A 60 6.37 13.39 -62.80
N ASN A 61 7.65 13.22 -63.17
CA ASN A 61 8.22 13.91 -64.33
C ASN A 61 7.69 13.30 -65.63
N ALA A 62 7.24 14.14 -66.57
CA ALA A 62 6.77 13.70 -67.88
C ALA A 62 7.87 12.91 -68.62
N GLY A 63 7.65 11.60 -68.77
CA GLY A 63 8.54 10.70 -69.52
C GLY A 63 9.63 9.98 -68.71
N GLY A 64 9.64 10.08 -67.38
CA GLY A 64 10.54 9.33 -66.51
C GLY A 64 9.82 8.31 -65.63
N ASP A 65 10.51 7.24 -65.23
CA ASP A 65 10.05 6.33 -64.18
C ASP A 65 9.73 7.13 -62.92
N ALA A 66 8.55 6.93 -62.34
CA ALA A 66 8.22 7.47 -61.03
C ALA A 66 8.96 6.65 -59.97
N ILE A 67 10.20 7.04 -59.66
CA ILE A 67 10.97 6.45 -58.55
C ILE A 67 10.70 7.30 -57.31
N GLY A 68 9.63 6.96 -56.59
CA GLY A 68 9.43 7.42 -55.23
C GLY A 68 9.93 6.34 -54.26
N THR A 69 10.93 6.64 -53.45
CA THR A 69 11.24 5.81 -52.28
C THR A 69 10.38 6.32 -51.12
N PHE A 70 9.52 5.46 -50.62
CA PHE A 70 8.76 5.72 -49.40
C PHE A 70 9.46 5.01 -48.25
N SER A 71 9.68 5.72 -47.15
CA SER A 71 10.10 5.12 -45.89
C SER A 71 9.08 5.52 -44.86
N TYR A 72 8.45 4.53 -44.22
CA TYR A 72 7.61 4.77 -43.05
C TYR A 72 8.23 4.07 -41.85
N ILE A 73 8.10 4.72 -40.70
CA ILE A 73 8.44 4.13 -39.43
C ILE A 73 7.15 3.53 -38.89
N VAL A 74 7.17 2.22 -38.65
CA VAL A 74 6.17 1.58 -37.82
C VAL A 74 6.53 1.82 -36.37
N GLU A 75 5.82 2.72 -35.70
CA GLU A 75 5.96 2.89 -34.26
C GLU A 75 4.86 2.09 -33.56
N PRO A 76 5.23 1.12 -32.70
CA PRO A 76 4.22 0.41 -31.93
C PRO A 76 3.60 1.34 -30.89
N ILE A 77 2.29 1.22 -30.70
CA ILE A 77 1.57 1.84 -29.60
C ILE A 77 2.06 1.21 -28.31
N LYS A 78 2.59 2.03 -27.42
CA LYS A 78 3.11 1.62 -26.11
C LYS A 78 2.34 2.29 -25.00
N LEU A 79 2.24 1.59 -23.88
CA LEU A 79 1.76 2.11 -22.62
C LEU A 79 2.97 2.41 -21.74
N VAL A 80 2.96 3.56 -21.07
CA VAL A 80 3.94 3.96 -20.06
C VAL A 80 3.17 4.40 -18.82
N MET A 81 2.98 3.48 -17.88
CA MET A 81 2.28 3.68 -16.62
C MET A 81 3.16 4.53 -15.72
N SER A 82 2.67 5.70 -15.36
CA SER A 82 3.31 6.56 -14.37
C SER A 82 2.68 6.37 -12.99
N ARG A 83 1.43 5.87 -12.92
CA ARG A 83 0.80 5.46 -11.67
C ARG A 83 -0.09 4.23 -11.77
N PRO A 84 -0.03 3.33 -10.77
CA PRO A 84 0.95 3.32 -9.67
C PRO A 84 2.40 2.99 -10.16
N ASP A 85 3.45 3.37 -9.39
CA ASP A 85 4.84 3.47 -9.86
C ASP A 85 5.55 2.13 -10.09
N ASP A 86 6.67 2.33 -10.78
CA ASP A 86 7.59 1.53 -11.57
C ASP A 86 8.40 0.46 -10.80
N GLN A 87 8.31 -0.75 -11.35
CA GLN A 87 9.07 -1.95 -11.00
C GLN A 87 10.59 -1.69 -10.84
N ALA A 88 11.14 -0.64 -11.47
CA ALA A 88 12.55 -0.28 -11.41
C ALA A 88 13.06 0.15 -10.01
N ALA A 89 12.22 0.72 -9.14
CA ALA A 89 12.64 1.27 -7.85
C ALA A 89 12.04 0.59 -6.60
N SER A 90 11.12 -0.37 -6.78
CA SER A 90 10.38 -1.03 -5.67
C SER A 90 9.69 -0.05 -4.70
N ARG A 91 9.27 1.13 -5.19
CA ARG A 91 8.48 2.10 -4.43
C ARG A 91 7.02 1.97 -4.85
N TYR A 92 6.16 1.60 -3.91
CA TYR A 92 4.72 1.50 -4.18
C TYR A 92 4.06 2.83 -3.82
N PHE A 93 3.07 3.26 -4.59
CA PHE A 93 2.15 4.28 -4.08
C PHE A 93 1.32 3.69 -2.94
N HIS A 94 1.11 4.51 -1.93
CA HIS A 94 0.35 4.15 -0.77
C HIS A 94 -1.04 4.78 -0.90
N ASN A 95 -2.07 3.98 -0.64
CA ASN A 95 -3.45 4.45 -0.55
C ASN A 95 -4.06 3.87 0.72
N SER A 96 -4.90 4.64 1.40
CA SER A 96 -5.57 4.19 2.62
C SER A 96 -7.07 4.35 2.49
N PHE A 97 -7.80 3.45 3.13
CA PHE A 97 -9.18 3.73 3.49
C PHE A 97 -9.23 4.96 4.39
N ASP A 98 -10.21 5.84 4.13
CA ASP A 98 -10.52 6.97 4.99
C ASP A 98 -11.26 6.54 6.27
N ASP A 99 -11.59 7.52 7.11
CA ASP A 99 -12.22 7.30 8.42
C ASP A 99 -13.76 7.23 8.34
N SER A 100 -14.34 7.28 7.12
CA SER A 100 -15.80 7.27 6.93
C SER A 100 -16.39 5.87 7.20
N SER A 101 -17.71 5.76 7.37
CA SER A 101 -18.38 4.47 7.58
C SER A 101 -19.57 4.34 6.61
N PRO A 102 -19.47 3.48 5.56
CA PRO A 102 -18.33 2.62 5.24
C PRO A 102 -17.13 3.43 4.73
N GLY A 103 -15.91 2.99 5.07
CA GLY A 103 -14.68 3.66 4.62
C GLY A 103 -14.45 3.51 3.12
N VAL A 104 -13.76 4.49 2.52
CA VAL A 104 -13.46 4.51 1.08
C VAL A 104 -11.96 4.64 0.84
N CYS A 105 -11.40 3.80 -0.05
CA CYS A 105 -10.03 3.90 -0.53
C CYS A 105 -10.02 4.20 -2.02
N GLY A 106 -9.50 5.37 -2.41
CA GLY A 106 -9.31 5.76 -3.81
C GLY A 106 -7.90 5.43 -4.30
N VAL A 107 -7.77 4.86 -5.50
CA VAL A 107 -6.48 4.53 -6.14
C VAL A 107 -6.38 5.23 -7.49
N ALA A 108 -5.50 6.23 -7.59
CA ALA A 108 -5.28 6.97 -8.84
C ALA A 108 -4.43 6.15 -9.83
N CYS A 109 -4.87 6.13 -11.09
CA CYS A 109 -4.25 5.39 -12.19
C CYS A 109 -3.90 6.36 -13.32
N ILE A 110 -2.67 6.33 -13.80
CA ILE A 110 -2.17 7.25 -14.84
C ILE A 110 -1.27 6.48 -15.80
N VAL A 111 -1.56 6.58 -17.10
CA VAL A 111 -0.76 6.00 -18.17
C VAL A 111 -0.61 6.98 -19.33
N GLU A 112 0.59 7.01 -19.91
CA GLU A 112 0.82 7.64 -21.20
C GLU A 112 0.69 6.62 -22.32
N VAL A 113 0.08 7.02 -23.43
CA VAL A 113 0.01 6.22 -24.66
C VAL A 113 0.95 6.87 -25.68
N MET A 114 1.99 6.14 -26.08
CA MET A 114 2.96 6.62 -27.06
C MET A 114 2.79 5.92 -28.42
N PRO A 115 2.90 6.64 -29.55
CA PRO A 115 3.13 8.08 -29.65
C PRO A 115 1.89 8.90 -29.29
N ASN A 116 2.08 10.00 -28.54
CA ASN A 116 0.98 10.87 -28.11
C ASN A 116 0.59 11.87 -29.21
N SER A 117 -0.17 11.42 -30.20
CA SER A 117 -0.73 12.28 -31.25
C SER A 117 -2.26 12.25 -31.26
N ASN A 118 -2.91 13.30 -31.76
CA ASN A 118 -4.37 13.37 -31.88
C ASN A 118 -4.99 12.15 -32.57
N ARG A 119 -4.28 11.57 -33.56
CA ARG A 119 -4.72 10.35 -34.26
C ARG A 119 -4.68 9.11 -33.36
N VAL A 120 -3.59 8.93 -32.61
CA VAL A 120 -3.48 7.83 -31.63
C VAL A 120 -4.53 8.01 -30.55
N GLN A 121 -4.65 9.23 -30.01
CA GLN A 121 -5.63 9.54 -28.98
C GLN A 121 -7.04 9.16 -29.44
N ALA A 122 -7.47 9.63 -30.62
CA ALA A 122 -8.76 9.29 -31.18
C ALA A 122 -8.96 7.78 -31.39
N PHE A 123 -7.89 7.05 -31.75
CA PHE A 123 -7.94 5.60 -31.95
C PHE A 123 -8.06 4.81 -30.65
N VAL A 124 -7.38 5.24 -29.58
CA VAL A 124 -7.38 4.56 -28.27
C VAL A 124 -8.47 5.08 -27.32
N THR A 125 -9.21 6.11 -27.71
CA THR A 125 -10.42 6.54 -27.00
C THR A 125 -11.33 5.35 -26.74
N ASN A 126 -11.75 5.20 -25.49
CA ASN A 126 -12.56 4.09 -24.97
C ASN A 126 -11.90 2.70 -25.03
N LYS A 127 -10.57 2.63 -25.21
CA LYS A 127 -9.82 1.36 -25.24
C LYS A 127 -8.78 1.24 -24.13
N VAL A 128 -8.48 2.30 -23.39
CA VAL A 128 -7.55 2.24 -22.26
C VAL A 128 -8.27 1.64 -21.06
N LEU A 129 -8.08 0.35 -20.82
CA LEU A 129 -8.79 -0.39 -19.77
C LEU A 129 -7.88 -0.69 -18.58
N TRP A 130 -8.44 -0.55 -17.37
CA TRP A 130 -7.75 -0.79 -16.11
C TRP A 130 -8.40 -1.91 -15.30
N THR A 131 -7.56 -2.68 -14.60
CA THR A 131 -8.00 -3.65 -13.59
C THR A 131 -7.09 -3.55 -12.36
N ILE A 132 -7.63 -3.84 -11.18
CA ILE A 132 -6.90 -3.87 -9.91
C ILE A 132 -7.29 -5.14 -9.15
N GLY A 133 -6.34 -5.73 -8.42
CA GLY A 133 -6.59 -6.87 -7.55
C GLY A 133 -7.69 -6.56 -6.54
N ALA A 134 -8.60 -7.51 -6.35
CA ALA A 134 -9.72 -7.36 -5.43
C ALA A 134 -9.27 -7.25 -3.96
N ILE A 135 -10.17 -6.70 -3.15
CA ILE A 135 -10.09 -6.66 -1.69
C ILE A 135 -11.35 -7.36 -1.19
N GLY A 136 -11.19 -8.49 -0.50
CA GLY A 136 -12.30 -9.29 0.01
C GLY A 136 -13.26 -8.47 0.86
N GLY A 137 -14.55 -8.50 0.54
CA GLY A 137 -15.58 -7.73 1.24
C GLY A 137 -15.67 -6.25 0.88
N SER A 138 -14.75 -5.71 0.07
CA SER A 138 -14.83 -4.34 -0.45
C SER A 138 -15.44 -4.30 -1.85
N ALA A 139 -16.42 -3.41 -2.05
CA ALA A 139 -17.00 -3.18 -3.38
C ALA A 139 -16.06 -2.30 -4.22
N LEU A 140 -15.66 -2.79 -5.40
CA LEU A 140 -14.86 -2.03 -6.36
C LEU A 140 -15.77 -1.30 -7.36
N THR A 141 -15.57 0.00 -7.50
CA THR A 141 -16.09 0.79 -8.62
C THR A 141 -14.97 1.63 -9.24
N TRP A 142 -15.13 1.99 -10.50
CA TRP A 142 -14.23 2.87 -11.24
C TRP A 142 -14.95 4.16 -11.59
N GLN A 143 -14.21 5.27 -11.59
CA GLN A 143 -14.76 6.59 -11.89
C GLN A 143 -15.48 6.62 -13.24
N ASN A 144 -14.86 6.07 -14.29
CA ASN A 144 -15.44 6.06 -15.64
C ASN A 144 -15.90 4.67 -16.09
N GLY A 145 -15.50 3.61 -15.37
CA GLY A 145 -15.85 2.21 -15.68
C GLY A 145 -17.03 1.64 -14.90
N GLY A 146 -17.52 2.33 -13.86
CA GLY A 146 -18.57 1.81 -12.98
C GLY A 146 -18.15 0.49 -12.31
N ALA A 147 -18.97 -0.55 -12.40
CA ALA A 147 -18.65 -1.88 -11.86
C ALA A 147 -17.81 -2.76 -12.82
N GLY A 148 -17.51 -2.26 -14.02
CA GLY A 148 -16.70 -2.96 -15.02
C GLY A 148 -15.19 -2.72 -14.87
N PRO A 149 -14.39 -2.94 -15.92
CA PRO A 149 -13.02 -2.45 -15.95
C PRO A 149 -13.00 -0.92 -15.93
N GLY A 150 -11.96 -0.33 -15.35
CA GLY A 150 -11.75 1.12 -15.40
C GLY A 150 -11.53 1.59 -16.83
N LEU A 151 -12.01 2.78 -17.16
CA LEU A 151 -11.93 3.36 -18.50
C LEU A 151 -11.10 4.64 -18.45
N GLY A 152 -9.86 4.55 -18.92
CA GLY A 152 -8.98 5.70 -19.03
C GLY A 152 -9.59 6.81 -19.88
N VAL A 153 -9.62 8.02 -19.34
CA VAL A 153 -10.03 9.23 -20.06
C VAL A 153 -8.82 10.11 -20.27
N TYR A 154 -8.63 10.57 -21.51
CA TYR A 154 -7.54 11.49 -21.85
C TYR A 154 -7.78 12.86 -21.18
N ASP A 155 -6.78 13.37 -20.48
CA ASP A 155 -6.87 14.61 -19.73
C ASP A 155 -6.03 15.74 -20.35
N SER A 156 -6.12 16.94 -19.77
CA SER A 156 -5.39 18.11 -20.24
C SER A 156 -3.89 18.09 -19.92
N ALA A 157 -3.44 17.19 -19.03
CA ALA A 157 -2.02 17.00 -18.73
C ALA A 157 -1.30 16.16 -19.78
N GLY A 158 -2.06 15.52 -20.69
CA GLY A 158 -1.52 14.69 -21.77
C GLY A 158 -1.52 13.19 -21.46
N ASP A 159 -2.16 12.78 -20.36
CA ASP A 159 -2.20 11.39 -19.89
C ASP A 159 -3.61 10.81 -19.98
N TRP A 160 -3.69 9.48 -19.87
CA TRP A 160 -4.95 8.77 -19.66
C TRP A 160 -5.12 8.43 -18.19
N ARG A 161 -6.22 8.91 -17.60
CA ARG A 161 -6.45 8.84 -16.15
C ARG A 161 -7.72 8.08 -15.81
N GLU A 162 -7.67 7.42 -14.67
CA GLU A 162 -8.78 6.69 -14.07
C GLU A 162 -8.56 6.61 -12.54
N LYS A 163 -9.62 6.32 -11.78
CA LYS A 163 -9.57 6.14 -10.33
C LYS A 163 -10.44 4.96 -9.91
N ALA A 164 -9.83 3.98 -9.24
CA ALA A 164 -10.55 2.90 -8.57
C ALA A 164 -10.99 3.37 -7.18
N PHE A 165 -12.15 2.90 -6.73
CA PHE A 165 -12.70 3.12 -5.41
C PHE A 165 -13.09 1.78 -4.79
N PHE A 166 -12.47 1.45 -3.67
CA PHE A 166 -12.92 0.37 -2.80
C PHE A 166 -13.76 0.96 -1.67
N THR A 167 -14.98 0.45 -1.50
CA THR A 167 -15.89 0.85 -0.42
C THR A 167 -16.08 -0.30 0.56
N SER A 168 -16.10 0.03 1.86
CA SER A 168 -16.09 -0.88 3.01
C SER A 168 -14.72 -1.52 3.23
N LEU A 169 -14.24 -1.50 4.47
CA LEU A 169 -13.01 -2.18 4.84
C LEU A 169 -13.21 -3.71 4.82
N PRO A 170 -12.19 -4.50 4.47
CA PRO A 170 -12.23 -5.96 4.56
C PRO A 170 -12.33 -6.44 6.01
N ALA A 171 -12.83 -7.67 6.22
CA ALA A 171 -12.81 -8.30 7.55
C ALA A 171 -11.41 -8.81 7.94
N ASP A 172 -10.65 -9.27 6.96
CA ASP A 172 -9.36 -9.91 7.18
C ASP A 172 -8.20 -8.95 6.92
N ASN A 173 -7.23 -8.90 7.83
CA ASN A 173 -6.06 -8.02 7.72
C ASN A 173 -5.18 -8.36 6.49
N ASP A 174 -5.19 -9.61 6.06
CA ASP A 174 -4.42 -10.09 4.90
C ASP A 174 -5.01 -9.60 3.55
N GLU A 175 -6.21 -8.99 3.56
CA GLU A 175 -6.79 -8.34 2.39
C GLU A 175 -6.18 -6.96 2.11
N PHE A 176 -5.45 -6.37 3.06
CA PHE A 176 -4.66 -5.17 2.82
C PHE A 176 -3.33 -5.49 2.13
N GLY A 177 -2.49 -4.48 1.94
CA GLY A 177 -1.16 -4.62 1.36
C GLY A 177 -1.12 -4.49 -0.14
N ILE A 178 -0.25 -5.26 -0.79
CA ILE A 178 0.11 -5.04 -2.20
C ILE A 178 -0.99 -5.55 -3.13
N LYS A 179 -1.50 -4.67 -4.00
CA LYS A 179 -2.45 -5.01 -5.07
C LYS A 179 -1.80 -4.81 -6.43
N ASN A 180 -1.94 -5.83 -7.28
CA ASN A 180 -1.51 -5.75 -8.68
C ASN A 180 -2.52 -4.91 -9.46
N LEU A 181 -2.02 -4.12 -10.38
CA LEU A 181 -2.82 -3.26 -11.24
C LEU A 181 -2.33 -3.40 -12.68
N VAL A 182 -3.25 -3.48 -13.62
CA VAL A 182 -2.94 -3.73 -15.03
C VAL A 182 -3.69 -2.72 -15.88
N VAL A 183 -2.97 -2.12 -16.82
CA VAL A 183 -3.54 -1.33 -17.91
C VAL A 183 -3.34 -2.07 -19.22
N SER A 184 -4.34 -2.03 -20.08
CA SER A 184 -4.31 -2.66 -21.40
C SER A 184 -5.05 -1.83 -22.43
N LEU A 185 -4.72 -2.01 -23.70
CA LEU A 185 -5.49 -1.46 -24.81
C LEU A 185 -6.44 -2.54 -25.36
N ASP A 186 -7.75 -2.29 -25.26
CA ASP A 186 -8.76 -3.21 -25.80
C ASP A 186 -8.58 -3.45 -27.31
N GLY A 187 -8.68 -4.71 -27.72
CA GLY A 187 -8.42 -5.15 -29.08
C GLY A 187 -6.95 -5.07 -29.52
N LEU A 188 -6.00 -4.81 -28.61
CA LEU A 188 -4.57 -4.75 -28.87
C LEU A 188 -3.76 -5.63 -27.90
N SER A 189 -2.60 -6.10 -28.33
CA SER A 189 -1.67 -6.91 -27.51
C SER A 189 -0.76 -6.06 -26.60
N SER A 190 -1.19 -4.86 -26.20
CA SER A 190 -0.39 -3.92 -25.42
C SER A 190 -0.94 -3.80 -24.00
N SER A 191 -0.11 -4.15 -23.02
CA SER A 191 -0.44 -4.04 -21.59
C SER A 191 0.79 -3.69 -20.76
N GLN A 192 0.55 -3.16 -19.56
CA GLN A 192 1.56 -2.93 -18.54
C GLN A 192 0.99 -3.25 -17.16
N SER A 193 1.84 -3.73 -16.26
CA SER A 193 1.48 -4.03 -14.88
C SER A 193 2.24 -3.13 -13.91
N GLY A 194 1.57 -2.76 -12.83
CA GLY A 194 2.11 -2.01 -11.70
C GLY A 194 1.56 -2.54 -10.39
N LYS A 195 1.96 -1.93 -9.28
CA LYS A 195 1.56 -2.35 -7.93
C LYS A 195 1.31 -1.14 -7.03
N THR A 196 0.31 -1.24 -6.17
CA THR A 196 0.02 -0.27 -5.12
C THR A 196 -0.07 -0.96 -3.77
N LYS A 197 0.19 -0.24 -2.66
CA LYS A 197 -0.12 -0.72 -1.31
C LYS A 197 -1.41 -0.09 -0.80
N ILE A 198 -2.26 -0.89 -0.18
CA ILE A 198 -3.52 -0.49 0.45
C ILE A 198 -3.41 -0.64 1.96
N PHE A 199 -3.82 0.38 2.70
CA PHE A 199 -3.73 0.48 4.16
C PHE A 199 -5.10 0.78 4.78
N PHE A 200 -5.23 0.58 6.09
CA PHE A 200 -6.36 1.09 6.88
C PHE A 200 -5.91 2.25 7.77
N SER A 201 -6.81 3.20 8.04
CA SER A 201 -6.55 4.23 9.04
C SER A 201 -6.46 3.61 10.44
N ARG A 202 -5.31 3.76 11.12
CA ARG A 202 -4.99 3.06 12.37
C ARG A 202 -6.02 3.31 13.47
N ASP A 203 -6.37 4.58 13.66
CA ASP A 203 -7.12 5.06 14.82
C ASP A 203 -8.62 5.25 14.53
N ALA A 204 -9.04 5.14 13.27
CA ALA A 204 -10.45 5.12 12.90
C ALA A 204 -11.15 3.89 13.48
N LYS A 205 -12.49 3.94 13.56
CA LYS A 205 -13.32 2.90 14.21
C LYS A 205 -14.29 2.23 13.24
N ASN A 206 -13.93 2.20 11.95
CA ASN A 206 -14.81 1.82 10.84
C ASN A 206 -14.54 0.40 10.29
N HIS A 207 -13.80 -0.44 11.02
CA HIS A 207 -13.67 -1.87 10.72
C HIS A 207 -15.04 -2.57 10.70
N PRO A 208 -15.21 -3.67 9.95
CA PRO A 208 -16.54 -4.27 9.74
C PRO A 208 -16.98 -5.24 10.85
N GLY A 209 -16.08 -5.67 11.73
CA GLY A 209 -16.34 -6.70 12.73
C GLY A 209 -17.00 -6.23 14.02
N ALA A 210 -17.11 -7.15 15.00
CA ALA A 210 -17.62 -6.86 16.32
C ALA A 210 -16.82 -5.72 16.99
N GLY A 211 -17.51 -4.76 17.60
CA GLY A 211 -16.90 -3.56 18.16
C GLY A 211 -16.81 -2.38 17.19
N SER A 212 -17.26 -2.53 15.93
CA SER A 212 -17.30 -1.41 14.96
C SER A 212 -18.01 -0.18 15.53
N GLY A 213 -17.45 1.00 15.26
CA GLY A 213 -17.86 2.28 15.82
C GLY A 213 -17.36 2.55 17.24
N VAL A 214 -16.79 1.55 17.93
CA VAL A 214 -16.35 1.64 19.33
C VAL A 214 -14.85 1.40 19.46
N THR A 215 -14.36 0.29 18.89
CA THR A 215 -12.94 -0.11 18.91
C THR A 215 -12.19 0.45 17.70
N PRO A 216 -10.90 0.79 17.84
CA PRO A 216 -10.10 1.26 16.73
C PRO A 216 -9.72 0.12 15.79
N ASN A 217 -9.46 0.46 14.53
CA ASN A 217 -9.08 -0.49 13.48
C ASN A 217 -7.83 -1.29 13.86
N TRP A 218 -6.83 -0.64 14.48
CA TRP A 218 -5.62 -1.33 14.93
C TRP A 218 -5.93 -2.49 15.88
N TYR A 219 -6.87 -2.31 16.82
CA TYR A 219 -7.25 -3.34 17.78
C TYR A 219 -7.89 -4.52 17.04
N TYR A 220 -8.79 -4.21 16.10
CA TYR A 220 -9.48 -5.22 15.32
C TYR A 220 -8.57 -6.03 14.38
N TYR A 221 -7.64 -5.38 13.67
CA TYR A 221 -6.79 -6.05 12.69
C TYR A 221 -5.51 -6.65 13.29
N TRP A 222 -4.89 -5.99 14.27
CA TRP A 222 -3.61 -6.50 14.81
C TRP A 222 -3.77 -7.77 15.65
N GLN A 223 -4.95 -8.00 16.25
CA GLN A 223 -5.26 -9.28 16.92
C GLN A 223 -5.33 -10.46 15.94
N GLN A 224 -5.40 -10.22 14.62
CA GLN A 224 -5.39 -11.25 13.58
C GLN A 224 -3.96 -11.74 13.28
N GLY A 225 -3.16 -11.90 14.33
CA GLY A 225 -1.81 -12.43 14.28
C GLY A 225 -0.71 -11.43 13.92
N ALA A 226 -0.99 -10.11 13.94
CA ALA A 226 0.05 -9.10 13.83
C ALA A 226 0.75 -8.86 15.19
N VAL A 227 0.00 -8.94 16.29
CA VAL A 227 0.55 -9.01 17.66
C VAL A 227 0.49 -10.46 18.14
N SER A 228 1.57 -11.21 17.90
CA SER A 228 1.66 -12.64 18.22
C SER A 228 1.73 -12.94 19.73
N GLY A 229 1.84 -11.91 20.57
CA GLY A 229 1.84 -12.02 22.03
C GLY A 229 0.47 -12.35 22.65
N GLY A 230 -0.60 -12.46 21.86
CA GLY A 230 -1.95 -12.81 22.33
C GLY A 230 -2.83 -11.60 22.65
N LEU A 231 -2.89 -10.62 21.73
CA LEU A 231 -3.79 -9.46 21.87
C LEU A 231 -5.28 -9.86 21.89
N ASP A 232 -5.62 -11.00 21.30
CA ASP A 232 -6.95 -11.60 21.34
C ASP A 232 -7.40 -12.07 22.73
N GLU A 233 -6.48 -12.17 23.71
CA GLU A 233 -6.80 -12.41 25.12
C GLU A 233 -7.21 -11.14 25.89
N PHE A 234 -7.08 -9.96 25.25
CA PHE A 234 -7.35 -8.68 25.87
C PHE A 234 -8.73 -8.16 25.48
N GLU A 235 -9.34 -7.39 26.37
CA GLU A 235 -10.50 -6.55 26.09
C GLU A 235 -10.05 -5.12 25.76
N TYR A 236 -10.76 -4.46 24.84
CA TYR A 236 -10.56 -3.03 24.63
C TYR A 236 -11.25 -2.22 25.75
N GLY A 237 -10.46 -1.59 26.60
CA GLY A 237 -10.93 -0.82 27.75
C GLY A 237 -11.46 0.59 27.42
N GLY A 238 -11.43 0.98 26.15
CA GLY A 238 -11.94 2.28 25.68
C GLY A 238 -10.87 3.38 25.59
N GLU A 239 -11.35 4.62 25.55
CA GLU A 239 -10.48 5.79 25.49
C GLU A 239 -9.88 6.10 26.86
N HIS A 240 -8.55 6.06 26.96
CA HIS A 240 -7.85 6.45 28.18
C HIS A 240 -6.51 7.10 27.84
N ALA A 241 -6.36 8.39 28.14
CA ALA A 241 -5.22 9.17 27.68
C ALA A 241 -3.88 8.79 28.33
N LEU A 242 -3.92 8.16 29.51
CA LEU A 242 -2.74 7.89 30.34
C LEU A 242 -2.52 6.41 30.67
N LEU A 243 -3.41 5.52 30.22
CA LEU A 243 -3.28 4.09 30.47
C LEU A 243 -3.11 3.40 29.14
N ASN A 244 -2.13 2.52 29.08
CA ASN A 244 -1.80 1.76 27.88
C ASN A 244 -2.42 0.36 27.94
N GLY A 245 -2.24 -0.31 29.08
CA GLY A 245 -2.89 -1.56 29.43
C GLY A 245 -3.29 -1.59 30.90
N ARG A 246 -4.00 -2.65 31.28
CA ARG A 246 -4.26 -2.96 32.69
C ARG A 246 -4.69 -4.42 32.85
N TYR A 247 -4.05 -5.14 33.75
CA TYR A 247 -4.64 -6.34 34.35
C TYR A 247 -5.57 -5.99 35.53
N VAL A 248 -6.77 -6.58 35.56
CA VAL A 248 -7.75 -6.40 36.63
C VAL A 248 -7.96 -7.72 37.38
N PRO A 249 -7.34 -7.86 38.55
CA PRO A 249 -7.50 -9.03 39.42
C PRO A 249 -8.90 -9.52 39.76
N SER A 250 -9.86 -8.59 39.93
CA SER A 250 -11.19 -8.92 40.47
C SER A 250 -12.05 -9.71 39.48
N ASN A 251 -11.77 -9.59 38.18
CA ASN A 251 -12.45 -10.30 37.10
C ASN A 251 -11.50 -11.10 36.20
N ASP A 252 -10.21 -11.13 36.52
CA ASP A 252 -9.15 -11.80 35.76
C ASP A 252 -9.00 -11.31 34.30
N THR A 253 -9.39 -10.06 34.03
CA THR A 253 -9.39 -9.50 32.67
C THR A 253 -8.13 -8.69 32.39
N LEU A 254 -7.61 -8.83 31.17
CA LEU A 254 -6.54 -8.01 30.60
C LEU A 254 -7.15 -6.94 29.70
N TYR A 255 -6.77 -5.68 29.88
CA TYR A 255 -7.26 -4.56 29.07
C TYR A 255 -6.13 -3.91 28.28
N VAL A 256 -6.43 -3.50 27.05
CA VAL A 256 -5.66 -2.50 26.29
C VAL A 256 -6.54 -1.27 26.06
N TYR A 257 -5.92 -0.09 26.04
CA TYR A 257 -6.63 1.19 25.85
C TYR A 257 -6.12 1.94 24.62
N SER A 258 -6.79 3.04 24.26
CA SER A 258 -6.44 3.81 23.06
C SER A 258 -5.01 4.33 23.00
N ALA A 259 -4.38 4.59 24.15
CA ALA A 259 -2.99 5.05 24.21
C ALA A 259 -1.96 3.96 23.84
N ALA A 260 -2.36 2.69 23.83
CA ALA A 260 -1.44 1.57 23.60
C ALA A 260 -0.64 1.66 22.30
N ALA A 261 -1.25 2.17 21.23
CA ALA A 261 -0.61 2.30 19.92
C ALA A 261 0.21 3.59 19.75
N GLN A 262 0.18 4.52 20.72
CA GLN A 262 0.82 5.85 20.59
C GLN A 262 2.33 5.77 20.80
N GLY A 263 2.77 5.04 21.82
CA GLY A 263 4.18 4.76 22.05
C GLY A 263 4.53 4.44 23.50
N LEU A 264 5.71 3.84 23.66
CA LEU A 264 6.37 3.55 24.91
C LEU A 264 7.78 4.13 24.86
N THR A 265 8.32 4.45 26.04
CA THR A 265 9.72 4.86 26.20
C THR A 265 10.41 3.93 27.17
N SER A 266 11.70 3.67 26.93
CA SER A 266 12.57 3.00 27.89
C SER A 266 13.09 3.99 28.94
N THR A 267 13.48 3.48 30.11
CA THR A 267 13.99 4.29 31.22
C THR A 267 15.22 3.63 31.84
N LEU A 268 16.31 4.36 31.99
CA LEU A 268 17.44 3.94 32.82
C LEU A 268 17.07 4.11 34.29
N VAL A 269 17.11 3.04 35.06
CA VAL A 269 16.86 3.03 36.51
C VAL A 269 18.12 2.58 37.25
N THR A 270 18.27 3.02 38.49
CA THR A 270 19.43 2.75 39.34
C THR A 270 18.96 2.26 40.70
N HIS A 271 19.60 1.22 41.21
CA HIS A 271 19.29 0.67 42.52
C HIS A 271 19.54 1.73 43.61
N ARG A 272 18.58 1.92 44.53
CA ARG A 272 18.62 3.02 45.54
C ARG A 272 19.88 3.07 46.40
N THR A 273 20.45 1.91 46.73
CA THR A 273 21.61 1.78 47.62
C THR A 273 22.87 1.25 46.93
N ASN A 274 22.81 0.96 45.62
CA ASN A 274 23.94 0.43 44.85
C ASN A 274 23.97 1.07 43.45
N ASP A 275 24.71 2.17 43.32
CA ASP A 275 24.80 2.95 42.10
C ASP A 275 25.41 2.21 40.90
N THR A 276 26.06 1.06 41.13
CA THR A 276 26.62 0.19 40.09
C THR A 276 25.58 -0.74 39.45
N LEU A 277 24.44 -0.97 40.11
CA LEU A 277 23.33 -1.77 39.56
C LEU A 277 22.36 -0.85 38.81
N GLN A 278 22.47 -0.88 37.48
CA GLN A 278 21.66 -0.07 36.57
C GLN A 278 21.06 -0.92 35.47
N PHE A 279 19.82 -0.63 35.12
CA PHE A 279 19.08 -1.33 34.07
C PHE A 279 18.32 -0.33 33.22
N THR A 280 18.31 -0.55 31.91
CA THR A 280 17.31 0.07 31.04
C THR A 280 16.09 -0.84 31.06
N ILE A 281 14.97 -0.35 31.59
CA ILE A 281 13.69 -1.07 31.63
C ILE A 281 12.72 -0.49 30.60
N GLY A 282 11.78 -1.31 30.13
CA GLY A 282 10.84 -0.95 29.07
C GLY A 282 11.49 -0.93 27.69
N VAL A 283 10.73 -0.42 26.72
CA VAL A 283 11.15 -0.33 25.31
C VAL A 283 10.79 1.02 24.69
N ASP A 284 11.62 1.49 23.77
CA ASP A 284 11.27 2.59 22.87
C ASP A 284 10.54 2.02 21.65
N ALA A 285 9.22 2.05 21.68
CA ALA A 285 8.37 1.40 20.69
C ALA A 285 7.16 2.26 20.33
N THR A 286 6.61 2.10 19.13
CA THR A 286 5.37 2.78 18.68
C THR A 286 4.53 1.83 17.85
N GLY A 287 3.23 2.14 17.70
CA GLY A 287 2.32 1.35 16.89
C GLY A 287 2.24 -0.11 17.37
N ILE A 288 2.35 -1.05 16.43
CA ILE A 288 2.19 -2.47 16.69
C ILE A 288 3.19 -3.01 17.74
N ASP A 289 4.42 -2.49 17.77
CA ASP A 289 5.44 -2.93 18.72
C ASP A 289 5.12 -2.47 20.15
N ALA A 290 4.58 -1.25 20.30
CA ALA A 290 4.14 -0.74 21.59
C ALA A 290 2.99 -1.60 22.14
N VAL A 291 2.02 -1.94 21.29
CA VAL A 291 0.91 -2.84 21.68
C VAL A 291 1.44 -4.22 22.07
N ALA A 292 2.38 -4.80 21.31
CA ALA A 292 2.98 -6.09 21.64
C ALA A 292 3.74 -6.06 22.98
N ALA A 293 4.45 -4.98 23.28
CA ALA A 293 5.12 -4.80 24.57
C ALA A 293 4.14 -4.67 25.73
N ILE A 294 3.05 -3.90 25.57
CA ILE A 294 1.98 -3.78 26.57
C ILE A 294 1.31 -5.13 26.85
N VAL A 295 1.09 -5.94 25.81
CA VAL A 295 0.54 -7.28 25.97
C VAL A 295 1.42 -8.13 26.88
N LEU A 296 2.75 -8.08 26.73
CA LEU A 296 3.66 -8.78 27.65
C LEU A 296 3.68 -8.16 29.05
N HIS A 297 3.66 -6.83 29.15
CA HIS A 297 3.61 -6.11 30.42
C HIS A 297 2.43 -6.58 31.28
N GLU A 298 1.21 -6.54 30.73
CA GLU A 298 0.02 -6.90 31.49
C GLU A 298 -0.09 -8.42 31.74
N LYS A 299 0.45 -9.25 30.85
CA LYS A 299 0.56 -10.70 31.09
C LYS A 299 1.50 -11.01 32.24
N GLU A 300 2.56 -10.23 32.44
CA GLU A 300 3.45 -10.37 33.59
C GLU A 300 2.73 -10.03 34.90
N HIS A 301 1.94 -8.94 34.92
CA HIS A 301 1.02 -8.65 36.04
C HIS A 301 0.09 -9.82 36.35
N LYS A 302 -0.56 -10.38 35.34
CA LYS A 302 -1.46 -11.55 35.50
C LYS A 302 -0.71 -12.77 36.02
N ARG A 303 0.48 -13.07 35.49
CA ARG A 303 1.31 -14.20 35.91
C ARG A 303 1.70 -14.07 37.39
N ARG A 304 2.16 -12.90 37.81
CA ARG A 304 2.56 -12.62 39.20
C ARG A 304 1.38 -12.69 40.14
N TRP A 305 0.26 -12.09 39.76
CA TRP A 305 -0.97 -12.17 40.54
C TRP A 305 -1.34 -13.63 40.83
N HIS A 306 -1.33 -14.51 39.84
CA HIS A 306 -1.67 -15.91 40.04
C HIS A 306 -0.64 -16.71 40.86
N ASN A 307 0.59 -16.24 40.96
CA ASN A 307 1.67 -16.91 41.69
C ASN A 307 1.90 -16.38 43.11
N ARG A 308 1.29 -15.25 43.50
CA ARG A 308 1.58 -14.52 44.76
C ARG A 308 1.24 -15.24 46.07
N ASN A 309 0.49 -16.33 46.03
CA ASN A 309 -0.13 -16.94 47.24
C ASN A 309 0.65 -18.14 47.83
N ILE A 310 1.92 -18.32 47.49
CA ILE A 310 2.66 -19.53 47.88
C ILE A 310 3.80 -19.22 48.86
N LEU A 311 4.26 -17.98 48.94
CA LEU A 311 5.53 -17.62 49.56
C LEU A 311 5.42 -16.31 50.37
N PRO A 312 6.26 -16.11 51.40
CA PRO A 312 6.36 -14.82 52.10
C PRO A 312 6.76 -13.68 51.16
N ASP A 313 6.15 -12.52 51.36
CA ASP A 313 6.39 -11.23 50.68
C ASP A 313 6.27 -10.16 51.77
N SER A 314 7.41 -9.63 52.22
CA SER A 314 7.53 -8.83 53.43
C SER A 314 7.07 -7.38 53.22
N ASP A 315 7.22 -6.82 52.02
CA ASP A 315 6.84 -5.45 51.69
C ASP A 315 5.56 -5.33 50.85
N HIS A 316 4.98 -6.47 50.47
CA HIS A 316 3.67 -6.63 49.84
C HIS A 316 3.59 -6.01 48.44
N ASP A 317 4.71 -6.00 47.74
CA ASP A 317 4.84 -5.43 46.40
C ASP A 317 4.44 -6.44 45.29
N GLY A 318 4.26 -7.71 45.66
CA GLY A 318 3.89 -8.81 44.76
C GLY A 318 5.09 -9.62 44.23
N ILE A 319 6.28 -9.41 44.77
CA ILE A 319 7.46 -10.26 44.60
C ILE A 319 7.72 -11.03 45.90
N PRO A 320 7.85 -12.36 45.86
CA PRO A 320 8.22 -13.12 47.06
C PRO A 320 9.65 -12.84 47.55
N ASP A 321 9.85 -12.81 48.88
CA ASP A 321 11.14 -12.60 49.56
C ASP A 321 12.29 -13.47 49.01
N MET A 322 11.98 -14.65 48.47
CA MET A 322 12.97 -15.58 47.93
C MET A 322 13.46 -15.23 46.52
N GLU A 323 12.71 -14.42 45.77
CA GLU A 323 13.13 -13.82 44.50
C GLU A 323 13.94 -12.54 44.73
N GLU A 324 13.83 -11.96 45.92
CA GLU A 324 14.48 -10.72 46.32
C GLU A 324 15.87 -10.96 46.93
N GLY A 325 16.75 -9.97 46.81
CA GLY A 325 18.17 -10.05 47.21
C GLY A 325 19.00 -10.99 46.33
N CYS A 326 18.41 -11.50 45.25
CA CYS A 326 19.02 -12.48 44.35
C CYS A 326 19.35 -11.88 42.98
N ALA A 327 20.38 -12.42 42.33
CA ALA A 327 20.72 -12.05 40.95
C ALA A 327 19.56 -12.37 39.99
N PRO A 328 19.39 -11.60 38.89
CA PRO A 328 20.26 -10.49 38.47
C PRO A 328 19.87 -9.13 39.05
N TYR A 329 18.69 -8.98 39.65
CA TYR A 329 18.11 -7.66 39.96
C TYR A 329 18.29 -7.21 41.40
N TYR A 330 18.53 -8.12 42.35
CA TYR A 330 18.83 -7.80 43.74
C TYR A 330 17.81 -6.85 44.41
N PHE A 331 16.50 -7.06 44.23
CA PHE A 331 15.45 -6.29 44.92
C PHE A 331 15.63 -6.32 46.45
N ASP A 332 15.31 -5.25 47.15
CA ASP A 332 15.32 -5.20 48.61
C ASP A 332 13.97 -5.63 49.16
N LYS A 333 13.94 -6.81 49.77
CA LYS A 333 12.75 -7.44 50.37
C LYS A 333 11.96 -6.65 51.42
N ASN A 334 12.45 -5.48 51.82
CA ASN A 334 11.75 -4.62 52.76
C ASN A 334 11.39 -3.27 52.11
N HIS A 335 11.53 -3.15 50.80
CA HIS A 335 11.36 -1.92 50.07
C HIS A 335 10.69 -2.18 48.70
N PRO A 336 9.40 -1.84 48.54
CA PRO A 336 8.57 -2.25 47.40
C PRO A 336 8.83 -1.48 46.10
N ASP A 337 9.98 -0.79 45.98
CA ASP A 337 10.36 0.08 44.85
C ASP A 337 11.87 0.32 44.89
N THR A 338 12.65 -0.75 44.87
CA THR A 338 14.12 -0.78 44.96
C THR A 338 14.81 0.13 43.94
N TYR A 339 14.20 0.30 42.76
CA TYR A 339 14.75 1.07 41.63
C TYR A 339 14.14 2.48 41.45
N ASN A 340 13.35 2.95 42.43
CA ASN A 340 12.81 4.31 42.49
C ASN A 340 11.92 4.70 41.29
N LEU A 341 11.16 3.74 40.77
CA LEU A 341 10.22 3.92 39.67
C LEU A 341 9.13 4.94 40.01
N SER A 342 8.77 5.08 41.29
CA SER A 342 7.79 6.08 41.73
C SER A 342 8.19 7.52 41.42
N GLN A 343 9.49 7.82 41.45
CA GLN A 343 9.99 9.15 41.13
C GLN A 343 10.29 9.33 39.64
N LEU A 344 10.57 8.23 38.94
CA LEU A 344 11.06 8.26 37.55
C LEU A 344 9.94 8.08 36.51
N ILE A 345 8.89 7.32 36.82
CA ILE A 345 7.87 6.89 35.85
C ILE A 345 6.48 7.29 36.32
N TYR A 346 6.01 6.76 37.45
CA TYR A 346 4.66 7.03 37.94
C TYR A 346 4.58 6.95 39.45
N SER A 347 4.07 8.01 40.09
CA SER A 347 4.09 8.18 41.54
C SER A 347 3.52 7.00 42.31
N ASN A 348 2.51 6.31 41.78
CA ASN A 348 1.85 5.20 42.49
C ASN A 348 2.71 3.94 42.58
N TYR A 349 3.78 3.83 41.80
CA TYR A 349 4.73 2.71 41.87
C TYR A 349 5.51 2.66 43.19
N TYR A 350 5.27 3.57 44.13
CA TYR A 350 5.94 3.54 45.44
C TYR A 350 5.60 2.29 46.26
N ALA A 351 4.51 1.58 45.93
CA ALA A 351 4.01 0.43 46.67
C ALA A 351 4.14 -0.91 45.92
N TYR A 352 4.62 -0.90 44.67
CA TYR A 352 4.71 -2.09 43.80
C TYR A 352 5.69 -1.86 42.62
N GLY A 353 6.73 -1.05 42.88
CA GLY A 353 7.71 -0.63 41.88
C GLY A 353 8.60 -1.77 41.41
N ASP A 354 8.93 -2.76 42.25
CA ASP A 354 9.74 -3.88 41.78
C ASP A 354 8.92 -4.85 40.91
N GLN A 355 7.64 -5.05 41.22
CA GLN A 355 6.70 -5.70 40.29
C GLN A 355 6.65 -4.99 38.93
N GLU A 356 6.50 -3.66 38.92
CA GLU A 356 6.47 -2.86 37.69
C GLU A 356 7.80 -2.90 36.94
N PHE A 357 8.93 -2.94 37.65
CA PHE A 357 10.25 -3.15 37.04
C PHE A 357 10.25 -4.44 36.22
N LEU A 358 9.71 -5.54 36.78
CA LEU A 358 9.68 -6.83 36.08
C LEU A 358 8.71 -6.84 34.90
N CYS A 359 7.57 -6.16 35.01
CA CYS A 359 6.64 -5.97 33.89
C CYS A 359 7.29 -5.15 32.76
N ARG A 360 8.03 -4.10 33.11
CA ARG A 360 8.81 -3.27 32.17
C ARG A 360 9.99 -4.04 31.57
N MET A 361 10.61 -4.97 32.30
CA MET A 361 11.61 -5.87 31.73
C MET A 361 10.98 -6.86 30.74
N ALA A 362 9.78 -7.36 31.02
CA ALA A 362 9.06 -8.27 30.14
C ALA A 362 8.72 -7.63 28.78
N GLU A 363 8.47 -6.31 28.74
CA GLU A 363 8.26 -5.55 27.50
C GLU A 363 9.35 -5.80 26.45
N GLN A 364 10.61 -6.00 26.87
CA GLN A 364 11.75 -6.19 25.95
C GLN A 364 11.68 -7.47 25.13
N GLY A 365 10.85 -8.43 25.54
CA GLY A 365 10.62 -9.68 24.82
C GLY A 365 9.49 -9.60 23.79
N TYR A 366 8.96 -8.40 23.48
CA TYR A 366 7.78 -8.26 22.63
C TYR A 366 7.95 -8.92 21.25
N ILE A 367 6.84 -9.45 20.74
CA ILE A 367 6.79 -10.10 19.43
C ILE A 367 5.63 -9.49 18.63
N SER A 368 6.00 -8.75 17.59
CA SER A 368 5.11 -8.23 16.56
C SER A 368 5.53 -8.79 15.19
N ASP A 369 4.57 -8.85 14.26
CA ASP A 369 4.82 -9.16 12.85
C ASP A 369 4.68 -7.87 12.02
N PRO A 370 5.79 -7.16 11.74
CA PRO A 370 5.73 -5.93 10.96
C PRO A 370 5.26 -6.17 9.52
N THR A 371 5.28 -7.41 9.02
CA THR A 371 4.81 -7.72 7.67
C THR A 371 3.29 -7.63 7.55
N LYS A 372 2.59 -7.74 8.69
CA LYS A 372 1.12 -7.63 8.83
C LYS A 372 0.64 -6.25 9.27
N ASP A 373 1.53 -5.30 9.52
CA ASP A 373 1.13 -3.96 9.93
C ASP A 373 0.80 -3.06 8.74
N TRP A 374 -0.42 -3.23 8.22
CA TRP A 374 -1.00 -2.42 7.13
C TRP A 374 -1.75 -1.18 7.63
N ALA A 375 -1.44 -0.71 8.85
CA ALA A 375 -2.00 0.53 9.37
C ALA A 375 -1.36 1.77 8.71
N ARG A 376 -2.15 2.85 8.60
CA ARG A 376 -1.69 4.22 8.35
C ARG A 376 -1.88 5.05 9.63
N PRO A 377 -0.80 5.50 10.28
CA PRO A 377 0.58 5.07 10.09
C PRO A 377 0.85 3.67 10.68
N GLY A 378 1.89 3.00 10.19
CA GLY A 378 2.29 1.64 10.57
C GLY A 378 3.67 1.28 9.99
N LYS A 379 4.18 0.09 10.30
CA LYS A 379 5.53 -0.36 9.90
C LYS A 379 5.69 -0.52 8.39
N GLN A 380 4.62 -0.87 7.67
CA GLN A 380 4.63 -0.93 6.20
C GLN A 380 4.42 0.44 5.52
N TRP A 381 4.07 1.48 6.30
CA TRP A 381 3.81 2.83 5.84
C TRP A 381 5.11 3.65 5.80
N THR A 382 5.47 4.13 4.62
CA THR A 382 6.64 5.00 4.40
C THR A 382 6.19 6.41 4.09
N TYR A 383 6.66 7.37 4.87
CA TYR A 383 6.42 8.80 4.62
C TYR A 383 7.26 9.27 3.41
N GLY A 384 6.67 10.11 2.56
CA GLY A 384 7.35 10.68 1.37
C GLY A 384 7.02 10.01 0.03
N THR A 385 6.25 8.92 0.04
CA THR A 385 5.58 8.35 -1.15
C THR A 385 4.12 8.83 -1.17
N THR A 386 3.92 10.11 -1.52
CA THR A 386 2.67 10.82 -1.27
C THR A 386 1.51 10.40 -2.18
N GLU A 387 0.41 10.10 -1.49
CA GLU A 387 -0.99 10.17 -1.93
C GLU A 387 -1.28 11.49 -2.67
N TYR A 388 -2.09 11.41 -3.74
CA TYR A 388 -2.78 12.54 -4.38
C TYR A 388 -4.27 12.21 -4.55
#